data_AF-A0A966GJP3-F1
#
_entry.id   AF-A0A966GJP3-F1
#
_cell.length_a   1.000
_cell.length_b   1.000
_cell.length_c   1.000
_cell.angle_alpha   90.00
_cell.angle_beta   90.00
_cell.angle_gamma   90.00
#
_symmetry.space_group_name_H-M   'P 1'
#
loop_
_entity.id
_entity.type
_entity.pdbx_description
1 polymer ?
#
loop_
_entity_poly.entity_id
_entity_poly.type
_entity_poly.pdbx_seq_one_letter_code
_entity_poly.pdbx_strand_id
1 'polypeptide(L)'
;MQEKQHSKKKRIYFPFRGLMTCAKCGCLLTASRKKKKYVYYYCTNGRGGCSEHNHYLKEDEAIHALSEVFDKLVIDEDEIERMHDNTRELLINNNPERREYLEAKQGLENELRRYKNRKDELFNLLLDKTITKESYEERENRVFKNQFRQQKKNALWTTLELIDRQQKIS
;
A
#
# COMPACT_ATOMS: atom_id res chain seq x y z
N MET A 1 -14.10 -20.94 46.11
CA MET A 1 -14.91 -20.58 44.93
C MET A 1 -14.02 -20.66 43.70
N GLN A 2 -14.29 -21.58 42.77
CA GLN A 2 -13.51 -21.67 41.52
C GLN A 2 -14.08 -20.65 40.51
N GLU A 3 -13.25 -19.70 40.06
CA GLU A 3 -13.61 -18.77 39.01
C GLU A 3 -13.83 -19.51 37.68
N LYS A 4 -15.05 -19.44 37.15
CA LYS A 4 -15.36 -19.97 35.83
C LYS A 4 -14.67 -19.10 34.78
N GLN A 5 -13.60 -19.62 34.17
CA GLN A 5 -12.98 -19.00 33.00
C GLN A 5 -14.03 -18.79 31.90
N HIS A 6 -14.35 -17.53 31.60
CA HIS A 6 -15.27 -17.19 30.52
C HIS A 6 -14.56 -17.44 29.19
N SER A 7 -15.05 -18.39 28.38
CA SER A 7 -14.48 -18.65 27.06
C SER A 7 -14.51 -17.37 26.21
N LYS A 8 -13.38 -16.95 25.65
CA LYS A 8 -13.31 -15.78 24.76
C LYS A 8 -14.34 -15.94 23.63
N LYS A 9 -15.31 -15.00 23.54
CA LYS A 9 -16.28 -14.96 22.45
C LYS A 9 -15.53 -14.84 21.12
N LYS A 10 -15.56 -15.88 20.29
CA LYS A 10 -15.06 -15.81 18.91
C LYS A 10 -15.93 -14.82 18.15
N ARG A 11 -15.35 -13.69 17.72
CA ARG A 11 -16.01 -12.77 16.79
C ARG A 11 -16.01 -13.42 15.41
N ILE A 12 -17.15 -13.95 15.01
CA ILE A 12 -17.33 -14.48 13.64
C ILE A 12 -17.59 -13.29 12.72
N TYR A 13 -16.71 -13.11 11.74
CA TYR A 13 -16.84 -12.07 10.72
C TYR A 13 -17.79 -12.52 9.60
N PHE A 14 -18.59 -11.59 9.10
CA PHE A 14 -19.52 -11.77 8.00
C PHE A 14 -19.43 -10.53 7.09
N PRO A 15 -19.03 -10.67 5.82
CA PRO A 15 -18.71 -9.55 4.93
C PRO A 15 -19.84 -8.51 4.79
N PHE A 16 -21.09 -8.97 4.68
CA PHE A 16 -22.24 -8.09 4.40
C PHE A 16 -22.99 -7.64 5.66
N ARG A 17 -22.50 -8.00 6.85
CA ARG A 17 -23.15 -7.62 8.11
C ARG A 17 -22.99 -6.10 8.33
N GLY A 18 -24.11 -5.41 8.46
CA GLY A 18 -24.15 -3.95 8.60
C GLY A 18 -24.27 -3.18 7.29
N LEU A 19 -24.22 -3.89 6.15
CA LEU A 19 -24.35 -3.29 4.81
C LEU A 19 -25.75 -3.50 4.20
N MET A 20 -26.46 -4.55 4.62
CA MET A 20 -27.77 -4.91 4.06
C MET A 20 -28.91 -4.61 5.03
N THR A 21 -30.04 -4.16 4.49
CA THR A 21 -31.28 -3.90 5.24
C THR A 21 -32.45 -4.72 4.69
N CYS A 22 -33.40 -5.06 5.56
CA CYS A 22 -34.62 -5.75 5.17
C CYS A 22 -35.55 -4.77 4.43
N ALA A 23 -35.93 -5.10 3.20
CA ALA A 23 -36.80 -4.26 2.38
C ALA A 23 -38.19 -4.00 2.99
N LYS A 24 -38.69 -4.89 3.86
CA LYS A 24 -40.01 -4.71 4.50
C LYS A 24 -39.97 -3.86 5.75
N CYS A 25 -39.10 -4.18 6.72
CA CYS A 25 -39.10 -3.50 8.03
C CYS A 25 -37.95 -2.49 8.21
N GLY A 26 -37.01 -2.41 7.26
CA GLY A 26 -35.85 -1.51 7.30
C GLY A 26 -34.78 -1.89 8.33
N CYS A 27 -34.93 -2.99 9.07
CA CYS A 27 -33.91 -3.45 10.00
C CYS A 27 -32.65 -3.93 9.26
N LEU A 28 -31.48 -3.73 9.88
CA LEU A 28 -30.24 -4.34 9.42
C LEU A 28 -30.36 -5.87 9.43
N LEU A 29 -29.90 -6.51 8.36
CA LEU A 29 -29.79 -7.96 8.31
C LEU A 29 -28.64 -8.44 9.20
N THR A 30 -28.87 -9.54 9.90
CA THR A 30 -27.81 -10.28 10.62
C THR A 30 -27.39 -11.48 9.78
N ALA A 31 -26.34 -12.16 10.21
CA ALA A 31 -25.84 -13.37 9.55
C ALA A 31 -25.63 -14.50 10.56
N SER A 32 -25.79 -15.74 10.11
CA SER A 32 -25.43 -16.93 10.86
C SER A 32 -24.76 -17.97 9.97
N ARG A 33 -23.81 -18.73 10.54
CA ARG A 33 -23.15 -19.84 9.85
C ARG A 33 -23.79 -21.17 10.25
N LYS A 34 -24.26 -21.94 9.29
CA LYS A 34 -24.83 -23.28 9.46
C LYS A 34 -23.87 -24.34 8.92
N LYS A 35 -23.83 -25.51 9.58
CA LYS A 35 -22.95 -26.65 9.23
C LYS A 35 -21.47 -26.26 9.05
N LYS A 36 -21.00 -25.24 9.80
CA LYS A 36 -19.63 -24.66 9.72
C LYS A 36 -19.20 -24.11 8.35
N LYS A 37 -20.07 -24.15 7.33
CA LYS A 37 -19.73 -23.77 5.94
C LYS A 37 -20.67 -22.71 5.38
N TYR A 38 -21.98 -22.90 5.52
CA TYR A 38 -22.97 -22.06 4.82
C TYR A 38 -23.32 -20.82 5.63
N VAL A 39 -23.20 -19.64 5.03
CA VAL A 39 -23.58 -18.37 5.64
C VAL A 39 -24.92 -17.92 5.09
N TYR A 40 -25.81 -17.51 5.99
CA TYR A 40 -27.14 -17.00 5.66
C TYR A 40 -27.37 -15.65 6.32
N TYR A 41 -27.93 -14.73 5.56
CA TYR A 41 -28.36 -13.41 6.00
C TYR A 41 -29.87 -13.37 6.17
N TYR A 42 -30.36 -12.77 7.24
CA TYR A 42 -31.79 -12.76 7.58
C TYR A 42 -32.18 -11.59 8.48
N CYS A 43 -33.47 -11.26 8.47
CA CYS A 43 -34.05 -10.27 9.36
C CYS A 43 -34.36 -10.89 10.73
N THR A 44 -33.98 -10.22 11.81
CA THR A 44 -34.26 -10.68 13.19
C THR A 44 -35.70 -10.44 13.65
N ASN A 45 -36.53 -9.82 12.81
CA ASN A 45 -37.86 -9.32 13.19
C ASN A 45 -37.82 -8.36 14.39
N GLY A 46 -36.73 -7.59 14.56
CA GLY A 46 -36.56 -6.74 15.75
C GLY A 46 -37.61 -5.66 15.96
N ARG A 47 -38.39 -5.31 14.92
CA ARG A 47 -39.53 -4.37 14.98
C ARG A 47 -40.90 -5.05 15.08
N GLY A 48 -40.95 -6.38 15.03
CA GLY A 48 -42.20 -7.15 14.95
C GLY A 48 -42.89 -7.06 13.58
N GLY A 49 -43.75 -8.04 13.28
CA GLY A 49 -44.63 -8.03 12.10
C GLY A 49 -43.95 -8.12 10.72
N CYS A 50 -42.65 -8.42 10.64
CA CYS A 50 -41.96 -8.50 9.35
C CYS A 50 -42.24 -9.86 8.68
N SER A 51 -42.81 -9.90 7.48
CA SER A 51 -43.02 -11.16 6.74
C SER A 51 -41.72 -11.86 6.32
N GLU A 52 -40.66 -11.08 6.08
CA GLU A 52 -39.38 -11.59 5.54
C GLU A 52 -38.45 -12.20 6.59
N HIS A 53 -38.82 -12.23 7.87
CA HIS A 53 -37.94 -12.79 8.92
C HIS A 53 -37.69 -14.29 8.77
N ASN A 54 -38.56 -15.00 8.05
CA ASN A 54 -38.43 -16.42 7.76
C ASN A 54 -37.68 -16.72 6.46
N HIS A 55 -37.31 -15.68 5.69
CA HIS A 55 -36.52 -15.83 4.49
C HIS A 55 -35.03 -15.63 4.79
N TYR A 56 -34.21 -16.53 4.26
CA TYR A 56 -32.77 -16.54 4.43
C TYR A 56 -32.09 -16.38 3.08
N LEU A 57 -31.31 -15.31 2.94
CA LEU A 57 -30.48 -15.06 1.77
C LEU A 57 -29.14 -15.79 1.93
N LYS A 58 -28.73 -16.58 0.95
CA LYS A 58 -27.41 -17.22 0.98
C LYS A 58 -26.32 -16.19 0.68
N GLU A 59 -25.12 -16.41 1.23
CA GLU A 59 -23.96 -15.55 0.94
C GLU A 59 -23.64 -15.48 -0.56
N ASP A 60 -23.74 -16.60 -1.28
CA ASP A 60 -23.50 -16.64 -2.74
C ASP A 60 -24.51 -15.75 -3.49
N GLU A 61 -25.78 -15.77 -3.11
CA GLU A 61 -26.83 -14.93 -3.70
C GLU A 61 -26.60 -13.44 -3.38
N ALA A 62 -26.13 -13.13 -2.17
CA ALA A 62 -25.75 -11.76 -1.80
C ALA A 62 -24.55 -11.25 -2.61
N ILE A 63 -23.55 -12.10 -2.86
CA ILE A 63 -22.39 -11.78 -3.71
C ILE A 63 -22.87 -11.49 -5.14
N HIS A 64 -23.73 -12.34 -5.71
CA HIS A 64 -24.25 -12.14 -7.05
C HIS A 64 -25.01 -10.82 -7.19
N ALA A 65 -25.92 -10.52 -6.26
CA ALA A 65 -26.66 -9.26 -6.27
C ALA A 65 -25.73 -8.04 -6.17
N LEU A 66 -24.66 -8.13 -5.38
CA LEU A 66 -23.69 -7.05 -5.25
C LEU A 66 -22.82 -6.89 -6.51
N SER A 67 -22.43 -7.99 -7.15
CA SER A 67 -21.70 -7.98 -8.41
C SER A 67 -22.48 -7.24 -9.49
N GLU A 68 -23.79 -7.51 -9.63
CA GLU A 68 -24.63 -6.84 -10.62
C GLU A 68 -24.73 -5.31 -10.41
N VAL A 69 -24.54 -4.83 -9.18
CA VAL A 69 -24.47 -3.41 -8.87
C VAL A 69 -23.12 -2.84 -9.27
N PHE A 70 -22.03 -3.53 -8.94
CA PHE A 70 -20.68 -3.09 -9.30
C PHE A 70 -20.37 -3.18 -10.79
N ASP A 71 -20.94 -4.14 -11.51
CA ASP A 71 -20.76 -4.28 -12.97
C ASP A 71 -21.36 -3.09 -13.73
N LYS A 72 -22.34 -2.40 -13.14
CA LYS A 72 -22.92 -1.16 -13.68
C LYS A 72 -22.09 0.08 -13.33
N LEU A 73 -21.19 -0.04 -12.36
CA LEU A 73 -20.28 1.02 -11.97
C LEU A 73 -19.08 1.01 -12.94
N VAL A 74 -19.31 1.47 -14.16
CA VAL A 74 -18.22 1.75 -15.11
C VAL A 74 -17.62 3.09 -14.69
N ILE A 75 -16.40 3.04 -14.18
CA ILE A 75 -15.59 4.24 -13.95
C ILE A 75 -14.82 4.48 -15.25
N ASP A 76 -14.94 5.69 -15.79
CA ASP A 76 -14.23 6.08 -17.00
C ASP A 76 -12.71 6.12 -16.76
N GLU A 77 -11.93 5.80 -17.78
CA GLU A 77 -10.47 5.69 -17.66
C GLU A 77 -9.85 7.03 -17.22
N ASP A 78 -10.37 8.15 -17.73
CA ASP A 78 -9.90 9.49 -17.33
C ASP A 78 -10.14 9.77 -15.84
N GLU A 79 -11.25 9.27 -15.29
CA GLU A 79 -11.57 9.40 -13.87
C GLU A 79 -10.73 8.45 -13.00
N ILE A 80 -10.38 7.26 -13.51
CA ILE A 80 -9.41 6.36 -12.85
C ILE A 80 -8.04 7.03 -12.77
N GLU A 81 -7.56 7.63 -13.86
CA GLU A 81 -6.28 8.31 -13.91
C GLU A 81 -6.26 9.52 -12.96
N ARG A 82 -7.33 10.32 -12.94
CA ARG A 82 -7.48 11.43 -11.99
C ARG A 82 -7.49 10.98 -10.53
N MET A 83 -8.22 9.90 -10.21
CA MET A 83 -8.23 9.35 -8.85
C MET A 83 -6.85 8.82 -8.46
N HIS A 84 -6.15 8.16 -9.38
CA HIS A 84 -4.79 7.67 -9.16
C HIS A 84 -3.84 8.83 -8.86
N ASP A 85 -3.87 9.88 -9.66
CA ASP A 85 -2.97 11.02 -9.51
C ASP A 85 -3.27 11.82 -8.24
N ASN A 86 -4.54 12.09 -7.94
CA ASN A 86 -4.94 12.72 -6.68
C ASN A 86 -4.51 11.89 -5.47
N THR A 87 -4.71 10.57 -5.52
CA THR A 87 -4.29 9.68 -4.42
C THR A 87 -2.77 9.67 -4.29
N ARG A 88 -2.05 9.66 -5.41
CA ARG A 88 -0.59 9.73 -5.45
C ARG A 88 -0.09 11.03 -4.83
N GLU A 89 -0.66 12.17 -5.20
CA GLU A 89 -0.34 13.47 -4.64
C GLU A 89 -0.64 13.53 -3.14
N LEU A 90 -1.81 13.06 -2.70
CA LEU A 90 -2.16 13.00 -1.27
C LEU A 90 -1.20 12.12 -0.49
N LEU A 91 -0.79 10.96 -1.03
CA LEU A 91 0.18 10.08 -0.38
C LEU A 91 1.61 10.66 -0.37
N ILE A 92 1.96 11.51 -1.34
CA ILE A 92 3.25 12.21 -1.36
C ILE A 92 3.21 13.39 -0.37
N ASN A 93 2.11 14.14 -0.34
CA ASN A 93 1.98 15.36 0.45
C ASN A 93 1.66 15.07 1.93
N ASN A 94 0.88 14.04 2.24
CA ASN A 94 0.45 13.75 3.62
C ASN A 94 1.32 12.72 4.35
N ASN A 95 2.36 12.19 3.71
CA ASN A 95 3.30 11.29 4.38
C ASN A 95 4.70 11.95 4.48
N PRO A 96 5.05 12.52 5.65
CA PRO A 96 6.33 13.20 5.83
C PRO A 96 7.53 12.27 5.60
N GLU A 97 7.43 10.99 5.99
CA GLU A 97 8.50 10.00 5.80
C GLU A 97 8.76 9.73 4.30
N ARG A 98 7.70 9.70 3.49
CA ARG A 98 7.82 9.49 2.05
C ARG A 98 8.41 10.72 1.35
N ARG A 99 8.11 11.93 1.85
CA ARG A 99 8.66 13.18 1.31
C ARG A 99 10.17 13.26 1.57
N GLU A 100 10.61 13.00 2.80
CA GLU A 100 12.03 12.93 3.16
C GLU A 100 12.78 11.89 2.30
N TYR A 101 12.18 10.71 2.07
CA TYR A 101 12.74 9.71 1.18
C TYR A 101 12.90 10.21 -0.26
N LEU A 102 11.89 10.89 -0.81
CA LEU A 102 11.94 11.42 -2.18
C LEU A 102 12.99 12.52 -2.33
N GLU A 103 13.11 13.41 -1.35
CA GLU A 103 14.13 14.46 -1.32
C GLU A 103 15.54 13.87 -1.23
N ALA A 104 15.75 12.90 -0.34
CA ALA A 104 17.03 12.19 -0.22
C ALA A 104 17.40 11.46 -1.53
N LYS A 105 16.43 10.78 -2.16
CA LYS A 105 16.61 10.13 -3.45
C LYS A 105 17.00 11.14 -4.53
N GLN A 106 16.30 12.26 -4.62
CA GLN A 106 16.58 13.30 -5.61
C GLN A 106 17.95 13.95 -5.39
N GLY A 107 18.38 14.12 -4.12
CA GLY A 107 19.74 14.52 -3.77
C GLY A 107 20.80 13.56 -4.32
N LEU A 108 20.62 12.26 -4.10
CA LEU A 108 21.53 11.22 -4.60
C LEU A 108 21.59 11.17 -6.13
N GLU A 109 20.44 11.31 -6.81
CA GLU A 109 20.38 11.37 -8.28
C GLU A 109 21.14 12.58 -8.83
N ASN A 110 20.99 13.74 -8.18
CA ASN A 110 21.72 14.95 -8.55
C ASN A 110 23.24 14.79 -8.33
N GLU A 111 23.67 14.17 -7.24
CA GLU A 111 25.08 13.84 -7.02
C GLU A 111 25.61 12.92 -8.12
N LEU A 112 24.88 11.84 -8.43
CA LEU A 112 25.26 10.89 -9.47
C LEU A 112 25.39 11.57 -10.83
N ARG A 113 24.50 12.51 -11.15
CA ARG A 113 24.60 13.34 -12.37
C ARG A 113 25.86 14.21 -12.37
N ARG A 114 26.17 14.89 -11.26
CA ARG A 114 27.40 15.70 -11.15
C ARG A 114 28.65 14.85 -11.36
N TYR A 115 28.65 13.61 -10.85
CA TYR A 115 29.78 12.69 -11.03
C TYR A 115 29.95 12.22 -12.47
N LYS A 116 28.85 11.88 -13.16
CA LYS A 116 28.90 11.54 -14.59
C LYS A 116 29.49 12.69 -15.40
N ASN A 117 28.98 13.91 -15.22
CA ASN A 117 29.48 15.08 -15.94
C ASN A 117 30.98 15.33 -15.70
N ARG A 118 31.45 15.22 -14.45
CA ARG A 118 32.89 15.37 -14.14
C ARG A 118 33.75 14.29 -14.79
N LYS A 119 33.24 13.06 -14.91
CA LYS A 119 33.94 11.98 -15.60
C LYS A 119 34.06 12.28 -17.09
N ASP A 120 32.97 12.75 -17.69
CA ASP A 120 32.94 13.11 -19.11
C ASP A 120 33.90 14.29 -19.40
N GLU A 121 33.96 15.29 -18.52
CA GLU A 121 34.94 16.39 -18.61
C GLU A 121 36.39 15.90 -18.51
N LEU A 122 36.69 15.02 -17.54
CA LEU A 122 38.01 14.42 -17.40
C LEU A 122 38.42 13.63 -18.64
N PHE A 123 37.47 12.92 -19.25
CA PHE A 123 37.70 12.17 -20.47
C PHE A 123 37.99 13.09 -21.66
N ASN A 124 37.22 14.18 -21.82
CA ASN A 124 37.47 15.19 -22.85
C ASN A 124 38.86 15.82 -22.69
N LEU A 125 39.27 16.17 -21.46
CA LEU A 125 40.63 16.70 -21.21
C LEU A 125 41.75 15.73 -21.57
N LEU A 126 41.50 14.42 -21.47
CA LEU A 126 42.44 13.38 -21.90
C LEU A 126 42.50 13.28 -23.43
N LEU A 127 41.35 13.37 -24.11
CA LEU A 127 41.27 13.40 -25.58
C LEU A 127 42.02 14.61 -26.16
N ASP A 128 41.91 15.76 -25.50
CA ASP A 128 42.62 16.99 -25.85
C ASP A 128 44.12 16.95 -25.50
N LYS A 129 44.60 15.84 -24.91
CA LYS A 129 45.98 15.62 -24.42
C LYS A 129 46.45 16.66 -23.40
N THR A 130 45.52 17.35 -22.75
CA THR A 130 45.79 18.36 -21.72
C THR A 130 46.25 17.70 -20.41
N ILE A 131 45.92 16.43 -20.21
CA ILE A 131 46.34 15.60 -19.06
C ILE A 131 46.97 14.29 -19.55
N THR A 132 47.86 13.71 -18.74
CA THR A 132 48.44 12.39 -19.03
C THR A 132 47.51 11.26 -18.60
N LYS A 133 47.71 10.07 -19.20
CA LYS A 133 46.97 8.86 -18.84
C LYS A 133 47.18 8.49 -17.38
N GLU A 134 48.40 8.61 -16.85
CA GLU A 134 48.65 8.33 -15.43
C GLU A 134 47.87 9.28 -14.51
N SER A 135 47.80 10.58 -14.87
CA SER A 135 47.05 11.58 -14.09
C SER A 135 45.54 11.33 -14.11
N TYR A 136 45.01 10.86 -15.25
CA TYR A 136 43.61 10.43 -15.37
C TYR A 136 43.33 9.19 -14.50
N GLU A 137 44.16 8.15 -14.59
CA GLU A 137 43.98 6.89 -13.84
C GLU A 137 44.10 7.08 -12.32
N GLU A 138 45.00 7.97 -11.86
CA GLU A 138 45.13 8.32 -10.44
C GLU A 138 43.85 9.00 -9.93
N ARG A 139 43.34 10.01 -10.64
CA ARG A 139 42.08 10.69 -10.28
C ARG A 139 40.88 9.78 -10.41
N GLU A 140 40.85 8.90 -11.41
CA GLU A 140 39.78 7.92 -11.59
C GLU A 140 39.71 6.97 -10.37
N ASN A 141 40.86 6.43 -9.94
CA ASN A 141 40.92 5.54 -8.79
C ASN A 141 40.63 6.26 -7.47
N ARG A 142 41.21 7.45 -7.25
CA ARG A 142 41.12 8.13 -5.95
C ARG A 142 39.74 8.69 -5.66
N VAL A 143 39.09 9.26 -6.67
CA VAL A 143 37.79 9.92 -6.52
C VAL A 143 36.66 8.92 -6.74
N PHE A 144 36.67 8.17 -7.84
CA PHE A 144 35.49 7.40 -8.22
C PHE A 144 35.35 6.10 -7.43
N LYS A 145 36.41 5.30 -7.21
CA LYS A 145 36.28 4.04 -6.46
C LYS A 145 35.96 4.26 -4.98
N ASN A 146 36.55 5.29 -4.36
CA ASN A 146 36.32 5.58 -2.94
C ASN A 146 34.93 6.18 -2.69
N GLN A 147 34.47 7.09 -3.55
CA GLN A 147 33.13 7.69 -3.43
C GLN A 147 32.02 6.68 -3.77
N PHE A 148 32.20 5.82 -4.77
CA PHE A 148 31.21 4.74 -5.03
C PHE A 148 31.09 3.77 -3.87
N ARG A 149 32.22 3.40 -3.23
CA ARG A 149 32.20 2.57 -2.02
C ARG A 149 31.47 3.27 -0.87
N GLN A 150 31.71 4.57 -0.69
CA GLN A 150 31.08 5.34 0.38
C GLN A 150 29.57 5.51 0.14
N GLN A 151 29.16 5.85 -1.08
CA GLN A 151 27.74 5.97 -1.43
C GLN A 151 27.00 4.63 -1.36
N LYS A 152 27.60 3.52 -1.80
CA LYS A 152 27.00 2.18 -1.61
C LYS A 152 26.81 1.85 -0.14
N LYS A 153 27.80 2.13 0.71
CA LYS A 153 27.70 1.92 2.16
C LYS A 153 26.60 2.78 2.77
N ASN A 154 26.53 4.06 2.42
CA ASN A 154 25.51 4.98 2.91
C ASN A 154 24.11 4.52 2.47
N ALA A 155 23.90 4.16 1.20
CA ALA A 155 22.61 3.67 0.70
C ALA A 155 22.17 2.36 1.39
N LEU A 156 23.10 1.41 1.57
CA LEU A 156 22.84 0.16 2.31
C LEU A 156 22.44 0.44 3.77
N TRP A 157 23.13 1.38 4.42
CA TRP A 157 22.85 1.76 5.81
C TRP A 157 21.48 2.44 5.94
N THR A 158 21.13 3.38 5.05
CA THR A 158 19.80 4.03 5.04
C THR A 158 18.67 3.04 4.79
N THR A 159 18.88 2.05 3.90
CA THR A 159 17.87 1.00 3.67
C THR A 159 17.69 0.09 4.89
N LEU A 160 18.77 -0.24 5.61
CA LEU A 160 18.69 -1.05 6.82
C LEU A 160 17.96 -0.31 7.95
N GLU A 161 18.21 0.99 8.11
CA GLU A 161 17.50 1.81 9.10
C GLU A 161 16.01 1.94 8.81
N LEU A 162 15.62 2.08 7.53
CA LEU A 162 14.21 2.14 7.12
C LEU A 162 13.48 0.82 7.40
N ILE A 163 14.13 -0.33 7.15
CA ILE A 163 13.58 -1.66 7.44
C ILE A 163 13.42 -1.86 8.95
N ASP A 164 14.41 -1.47 9.76
CA ASP A 164 14.35 -1.60 11.22
C ASP A 164 13.26 -0.71 11.86
N ARG A 165 12.98 0.45 11.26
CA ARG A 165 11.86 1.31 11.68
C ARG A 165 10.49 0.73 11.32
N GLN A 166 10.33 0.12 10.15
CA GLN A 166 9.07 -0.50 9.74
C GLN A 166 8.69 -1.70 10.61
N GLN A 167 9.68 -2.47 11.08
CA GLN A 167 9.45 -3.62 11.98
C GLN A 167 9.05 -3.24 13.41
N LYS A 168 9.31 -1.99 13.86
CA LYS A 168 8.91 -1.50 15.19
C LYS A 168 7.48 -0.97 15.27
N ILE A 169 6.80 -0.82 14.13
CA ILE A 169 5.42 -0.28 14.03
C ILE A 169 4.38 -1.41 13.92
N SER A 170 4.81 -2.65 13.67
CA SER A 170 3.99 -3.88 13.62
C SER A 170 4.04 -4.67 14.92
#